data_AF-A0A9D7F7M3-F1
#
_entry.id   AF-A0A9D7F7M3-F1
#
_cell.length_a   1.000
_cell.length_b   1.000
_cell.length_c   1.000
_cell.angle_alpha   90.00
_cell.angle_beta   90.00
_cell.angle_gamma   90.00
#
_symmetry.space_group_name_H-M   'P 1'
#
loop_
_entity.id
_entity.type
_entity.pdbx_description
1 polymer ?
#
loop_
_entity_poly.entity_id
_entity_poly.type
_entity_poly.pdbx_seq_one_letter_code
_entity_poly.pdbx_strand_id
1 'polypeptide(L)'
;MIGMNLKETGDTLSALDAFQSAVENDPELIDAWINLGQLYAARKDPVAIRYFDSALRVDPRSAQALHAAKAFTCRSAICCPRP
;
A
#
# COMPACT_ATOMS: atom_id res chain seq x y z
N MET A 1 19.52 17.01 17.84
CA MET A 1 18.17 17.33 18.33
C MET A 1 17.19 16.47 17.55
N ILE A 2 16.67 15.41 18.17
CA ILE A 2 15.80 14.41 17.52
C ILE A 2 14.37 14.92 17.70
N GLY A 3 13.73 15.44 16.65
CA GLY A 3 12.40 16.06 16.82
C GLY A 3 11.64 16.42 15.55
N MET A 4 12.02 15.90 14.38
CA MET A 4 11.29 16.12 13.12
C MET A 4 10.72 14.83 12.50
N ASN A 5 10.47 13.79 13.30
CA ASN A 5 10.05 12.48 12.78
C ASN A 5 8.85 11.88 13.55
N LEU A 6 7.94 12.73 14.01
CA LEU A 6 6.72 12.28 14.72
C LEU A 6 5.41 12.66 14.02
N LYS A 7 5.45 13.61 13.08
CA LYS A 7 4.27 13.98 12.30
C LYS A 7 3.89 12.89 11.29
N GLU A 8 4.86 12.33 10.57
CA GLU A 8 4.60 11.23 9.63
C GLU A 8 4.07 9.97 10.34
N THR A 9 4.61 9.62 11.52
CA THR A 9 4.21 8.40 12.24
C THR A 9 2.84 8.51 12.92
N GLY A 10 2.47 9.69 13.42
CA GLY A 10 1.14 9.93 14.01
C GLY A 10 0.01 9.86 12.98
N ASP A 11 0.19 10.52 11.83
CA ASP A 11 -0.80 10.48 10.74
C ASP A 11 -0.88 9.09 10.08
N THR A 12 0.23 8.34 10.02
CA THR A 12 0.20 6.98 9.44
C THR A 12 -0.72 6.04 10.22
N LEU A 13 -0.83 6.16 11.55
CA LEU A 13 -1.73 5.32 12.34
C LEU A 13 -3.19 5.69 12.11
N SER A 14 -3.52 6.98 12.14
CA SER A 14 -4.89 7.46 11.87
C SER A 14 -5.33 7.15 10.43
N ALA A 15 -4.41 7.26 9.47
CA ALA A 15 -4.69 6.92 8.07
C ALA A 15 -4.95 5.42 7.90
N LEU A 16 -4.20 4.54 8.59
CA LEU A 16 -4.47 3.10 8.57
C LEU A 16 -5.89 2.79 9.05
N ASP A 17 -6.33 3.39 10.16
CA ASP A 17 -7.65 3.18 10.73
C ASP A 17 -8.76 3.64 9.77
N ALA A 18 -8.58 4.82 9.17
CA ALA A 18 -9.50 5.36 8.17
C ALA A 18 -9.61 4.47 6.92
N PHE A 19 -8.49 3.98 6.38
CA PHE A 19 -8.51 3.08 5.23
C PHE A 19 -9.00 1.68 5.59
N GLN A 20 -8.78 1.21 6.82
CA GLN A 20 -9.29 -0.07 7.31
C GLN A 20 -10.82 -0.02 7.40
N SER A 21 -11.38 1.04 7.97
CA SER A 21 -12.82 1.29 7.92
C SER A 21 -13.34 1.41 6.48
N ALA A 22 -12.56 2.01 5.58
CA ALA A 22 -12.95 2.13 4.16
C ALA A 22 -13.06 0.77 3.47
N VAL A 23 -12.10 -0.15 3.69
CA VAL A 23 -12.17 -1.51 3.10
C VAL A 23 -13.23 -2.39 3.78
N GLU A 24 -13.60 -2.10 5.03
CA GLU A 24 -14.72 -2.78 5.70
C GLU A 24 -16.08 -2.32 5.16
N ASN A 25 -16.22 -1.03 4.84
CA ASN A 25 -17.44 -0.49 4.24
C ASN A 25 -17.54 -0.84 2.74
N ASP A 26 -16.42 -0.76 2.03
CA ASP A 26 -16.32 -1.06 0.60
C ASP A 26 -15.09 -1.94 0.33
N PRO A 27 -15.24 -3.26 0.35
CA PRO A 27 -14.14 -4.19 0.09
C PRO A 27 -13.68 -4.16 -1.37
N GLU A 28 -14.44 -3.56 -2.28
CA GLU A 28 -14.09 -3.41 -3.70
C GLU A 28 -13.27 -2.14 -3.97
N LEU A 29 -13.03 -1.32 -2.94
CA LEU A 29 -12.27 -0.08 -3.06
C LEU A 29 -10.76 -0.33 -3.19
N ILE A 30 -10.31 -0.51 -4.42
CA ILE A 30 -8.90 -0.74 -4.79
C ILE A 30 -7.98 0.37 -4.25
N ASP A 31 -8.44 1.62 -4.29
CA ASP A 31 -7.65 2.76 -3.81
C ASP A 31 -7.34 2.66 -2.31
N ALA A 32 -8.28 2.16 -1.50
CA ALA A 32 -8.04 1.95 -0.07
C ALA A 32 -7.02 0.84 0.18
N TRP A 33 -7.09 -0.26 -0.57
CA TRP A 33 -6.08 -1.34 -0.51
C TRP A 33 -4.67 -0.86 -0.90
N ILE A 34 -4.57 -0.02 -1.93
CA ILE A 34 -3.29 0.57 -2.36
C ILE A 34 -2.72 1.49 -1.28
N ASN A 35 -3.55 2.38 -0.73
CA ASN A 35 -3.12 3.31 0.31
C ASN A 35 -2.70 2.58 1.60
N LEU A 36 -3.44 1.53 2.01
CA LEU A 36 -3.01 0.64 3.09
C LEU A 36 -1.63 0.04 2.78
N GLY A 37 -1.46 -0.57 1.61
CA GLY A 37 -0.18 -1.15 1.19
C GLY A 37 0.98 -0.16 1.24
N GLN A 38 0.76 1.09 0.82
CA GLN A 38 1.78 2.16 0.87
C GLN A 38 2.12 2.56 2.31
N LEU A 39 1.13 2.67 3.20
CA LEU A 39 1.36 2.97 4.62
C LEU A 39 2.16 1.85 5.31
N TYR A 40 1.83 0.58 5.03
CA TYR A 40 2.62 -0.55 5.53
C TYR A 40 4.01 -0.61 4.89
N ALA A 41 4.15 -0.23 3.62
CA ALA A 41 5.45 -0.15 2.95
C ALA A 41 6.34 0.94 3.57
N ALA A 42 5.77 2.08 3.96
CA ALA A 42 6.47 3.14 4.68
C ALA A 42 6.98 2.66 6.05
N ARG A 43 6.23 1.76 6.71
CA ARG A 43 6.65 1.05 7.93
C ARG A 43 7.67 -0.07 7.69
N LYS A 44 8.05 -0.32 6.43
CA LYS A 44 8.88 -1.45 6.00
C LYS A 44 8.29 -2.80 6.39
N ASP A 45 6.97 -2.87 6.49
CA ASP A 45 6.28 -4.09 6.83
C ASP A 45 6.04 -4.93 5.57
N PRO A 46 6.43 -6.23 5.55
CA PRO A 46 6.22 -7.09 4.40
C PRO A 46 4.74 -7.37 4.11
N VAL A 47 3.83 -7.10 5.05
CA VAL A 47 2.38 -7.24 4.84
C VAL A 47 1.87 -6.30 3.74
N ALA A 48 2.59 -5.21 3.42
CA ALA A 48 2.27 -4.32 2.30
C ALA A 48 2.00 -5.08 0.99
N ILE A 49 2.77 -6.14 0.71
CA ILE A 49 2.59 -6.92 -0.51
C ILE A 49 1.26 -7.68 -0.55
N ARG A 50 0.75 -8.09 0.62
CA ARG A 50 -0.53 -8.79 0.72
C ARG A 50 -1.68 -7.85 0.41
N TYR A 51 -1.58 -6.58 0.82
CA TYR A 51 -2.60 -5.57 0.50
C TYR A 51 -2.60 -5.21 -0.99
N PHE A 52 -1.43 -5.07 -1.61
CA PHE A 52 -1.34 -4.88 -3.06
C PHE A 52 -1.84 -6.10 -3.84
N ASP A 53 -1.60 -7.32 -3.35
CA ASP A 53 -2.14 -8.54 -3.94
C ASP A 53 -3.67 -8.59 -3.85
N SER A 54 -4.24 -8.25 -2.69
CA SER A 54 -5.70 -8.10 -2.53
C SER A 54 -6.29 -7.07 -3.51
N ALA A 55 -5.63 -5.92 -3.67
CA ALA A 55 -6.06 -4.89 -4.64
C ALA A 55 -6.11 -5.43 -6.08
N LEU A 56 -5.12 -6.24 -6.46
CA LEU A 56 -5.06 -6.90 -7.78
C LEU A 56 -6.05 -8.05 -7.93
N ARG A 57 -6.49 -8.69 -6.83
CA ARG A 57 -7.55 -9.70 -6.88
C ARG A 57 -8.92 -9.07 -7.11
N VAL A 58 -9.15 -7.90 -6.52
CA VAL A 58 -10.39 -7.13 -6.71
C VAL A 58 -10.46 -6.62 -8.16
N ASP A 59 -9.42 -5.91 -8.61
CA ASP A 59 -9.31 -5.52 -10.02
C ASP A 59 -7.90 -5.79 -10.57
N PRO A 60 -7.71 -6.89 -11.31
CA PRO A 60 -6.43 -7.21 -11.92
C PRO A 60 -6.06 -6.28 -13.09
N ARG A 61 -6.99 -5.45 -13.57
CA ARG A 61 -6.77 -4.50 -14.68
C ARG A 61 -6.50 -3.09 -14.17
N SER A 62 -6.57 -2.85 -12.85
CA SER A 62 -6.24 -1.55 -12.28
C SER A 62 -4.76 -1.23 -12.47
N ALA A 63 -4.49 -0.24 -13.33
CA ALA A 63 -3.13 0.24 -13.59
C ALA A 63 -2.46 0.78 -12.32
N GLN A 64 -3.25 1.37 -11.41
CA GLN A 64 -2.75 1.87 -10.13
C GLN A 64 -2.30 0.74 -9.20
N ALA A 65 -3.11 -0.31 -9.05
CA ALA A 65 -2.76 -1.48 -8.21
C ALA A 65 -1.51 -2.18 -8.76
N LEU A 66 -1.43 -2.32 -10.09
CA LEU A 66 -0.28 -2.91 -10.77
C LEU A 66 0.99 -2.06 -10.62
N HIS A 67 0.88 -0.73 -10.73
CA HIS A 67 1.99 0.18 -10.49
C HIS A 67 2.48 0.14 -9.04
N ALA A 68 1.56 0.15 -8.07
CA ALA A 68 1.91 0.12 -6.65
C ALA A 68 2.57 -1.20 -6.25
N ALA A 69 2.02 -2.34 -6.70
CA ALA A 69 2.62 -3.66 -6.49
C ALA A 69 4.01 -3.77 -7.10
N LYS A 70 4.17 -3.33 -8.37
CA LYS A 70 5.47 -3.29 -9.05
C LYS A 70 6.45 -2.35 -8.37
N ALA A 71 6.03 -1.19 -7.89
CA ALA A 71 6.91 -0.26 -7.20
C ALA A 71 7.47 -0.86 -5.90
N PHE A 72 6.66 -1.65 -5.18
CA PHE A 72 7.09 -2.37 -3.99
C PHE A 72 8.03 -3.53 -4.31
N THR A 73 7.68 -4.39 -5.28
CA THR A 73 8.51 -5.56 -5.66
C THR A 73 9.78 -5.17 -6.41
N CYS A 74 9.75 -4.11 -7.22
CA CYS A 74 10.92 -3.60 -7.95
C CYS A 74 11.96 -3.00 -6.98
N ARG A 75 11.52 -2.43 -5.85
CA ARG A 75 12.42 -2.00 -4.76
C ARG A 75 13.14 -3.18 -4.09
N SER A 76 12.63 -4.41 -4.24
CA SER A 76 13.22 -5.65 -3.73
C SER A 76 14.03 -6.43 -4.79
N ALA A 77 14.51 -5.74 -5.85
CA ALA A 77 15.59 -6.14 -6.75
C ALA A 77 15.28 -6.97 -8.02
N ILE A 78 14.04 -7.15 -8.49
CA ILE A 78 13.79 -8.13 -9.60
C ILE A 78 12.94 -7.66 -10.81
N CYS A 79 12.34 -6.47 -10.85
CA CYS A 79 11.38 -6.15 -11.93
C CYS A 79 11.81 -5.08 -12.94
N CYS A 80 12.88 -5.36 -13.68
CA CYS A 80 12.93 -5.12 -15.13
C CYS A 80 13.47 -6.42 -15.75
N PRO A 81 12.64 -7.20 -16.46
CA PRO A 81 12.22 -6.76 -17.79
C PRO A 81 10.75 -7.09 -18.09
N ARG A 82 10.09 -6.24 -18.88
CA ARG A 82 9.13 -6.75 -19.85
C ARG A 82 9.44 -6.14 -21.22
N PRO A 83 9.32 -6.96 -22.29
CA PRO A 83 9.91 -6.74 -23.61
C PRO A 83 9.37 -5.51 -24.33
#